data_AF-A0A7C4SBP1-F1
#
_entry.id   AF-A0A7C4SBP1-F1
#
_cell.length_a   1.000
_cell.length_b   1.000
_cell.length_c   1.000
_cell.angle_alpha   90.00
_cell.angle_beta   90.00
_cell.angle_gamma   90.00
#
_symmetry.space_group_name_H-M   'P 1'
#
loop_
_entity.id
_entity.type
_entity.pdbx_description
1 polymer ?
#
loop_
_entity_poly.entity_id
_entity_poly.type
_entity_poly.pdbx_seq_one_letter_code
_entity_poly.pdbx_strand_id
1 'polypeptide(L)'
;MRRLMILCFLTMVMLVGLANGVWAGKSEASIQGPTEATKGEEVTLRITVSHSANTAGHYTEWVKVTANKKEVARWNYTKDQRPEGAVFTKVIEVKVTEDTEIVAEASCNLHGGKGPARHVIKVK
;
A
#
# COMPACT_ATOMS: atom_id res chain seq x y z
N MET A 1 43.67 11.79 -26.39
CA MET A 1 42.96 12.48 -25.30
C MET A 1 41.44 12.57 -25.54
N ARG A 2 40.97 13.13 -26.67
CA ARG A 2 39.53 13.29 -26.99
C ARG A 2 38.70 11.99 -27.00
N ARG A 3 39.25 10.87 -27.50
CA ARG A 3 38.56 9.55 -27.50
C ARG A 3 38.46 8.90 -26.11
N LEU A 4 39.45 9.14 -25.24
CA LEU A 4 39.46 8.66 -23.86
C LEU A 4 38.46 9.45 -23.00
N MET A 5 38.33 10.77 -23.25
CA MET A 5 37.33 11.62 -22.60
C MET A 5 35.89 11.24 -22.98
N ILE A 6 35.64 10.88 -24.25
CA ILE A 6 34.31 10.43 -24.71
C ILE A 6 33.94 9.08 -24.07
N LEU A 7 34.89 8.16 -23.93
CA LEU A 7 34.66 6.87 -23.27
C LEU A 7 34.36 7.04 -21.77
N CYS A 8 35.10 7.92 -21.08
CA CYS A 8 34.84 8.26 -19.68
C CYS A 8 33.50 8.99 -19.48
N PHE A 9 33.07 9.80 -20.46
CA PHE A 9 31.78 10.49 -20.41
C PHE A 9 30.61 9.51 -20.60
N LEU A 10 30.74 8.53 -21.50
CA LEU A 10 29.74 7.48 -21.72
C LEU A 10 29.62 6.53 -20.53
N THR A 11 30.72 6.16 -19.88
CA THR A 11 30.67 5.32 -18.66
C THR A 11 30.10 6.10 -17.47
N MET A 12 30.42 7.39 -17.33
CA MET A 12 29.85 8.26 -16.29
C MET A 12 28.31 8.40 -16.45
N VAL A 13 27.81 8.60 -17.67
CA VAL A 13 26.36 8.69 -17.94
C VAL A 13 25.65 7.36 -17.66
N MET A 14 26.29 6.22 -17.93
CA MET A 14 25.74 4.89 -17.62
C MET A 14 25.69 4.59 -16.12
N LEU A 15 26.63 5.13 -15.33
CA LEU A 15 26.67 5.01 -13.87
C LEU A 15 25.67 5.95 -13.15
N VAL A 16 25.40 7.13 -13.70
CA VAL A 16 24.43 8.09 -13.11
C VAL A 16 22.97 7.64 -13.33
N GLY A 17 22.68 6.85 -14.37
CA GLY A 17 21.33 6.32 -14.62
C GLY A 17 20.84 5.23 -13.64
N LEU A 18 21.75 4.66 -12.85
CA LEU A 18 21.44 3.59 -11.87
C LEU A 18 21.05 4.14 -10.48
N ALA A 19 21.14 5.45 -10.28
CA ALA A 19 20.88 6.11 -9.00
C ALA A 19 19.41 6.50 -8.76
N ASN A 20 18.45 5.95 -9.52
CA ASN A 20 17.03 6.00 -9.17
C ASN A 20 16.68 4.92 -8.12
N GLY A 21 17.51 4.79 -7.08
CA GLY A 21 17.03 4.21 -5.84
C GLY A 21 16.16 5.27 -5.18
N VAL A 22 14.91 4.92 -4.82
CA VAL A 22 14.09 5.46 -3.70
C VAL A 22 12.60 5.21 -4.03
N TRP A 23 12.00 4.22 -3.34
CA TRP A 23 10.55 4.03 -3.06
C TRP A 23 9.61 3.29 -4.05
N ALA A 24 10.11 2.66 -5.11
CA ALA A 24 9.24 2.12 -6.18
C ALA A 24 8.91 0.60 -6.10
N GLY A 25 8.86 -0.04 -4.94
CA GLY A 25 8.64 -1.51 -4.87
C GLY A 25 7.68 -2.01 -3.79
N LYS A 26 7.53 -1.31 -2.67
CA LYS A 26 6.67 -1.78 -1.58
C LYS A 26 5.23 -1.35 -1.80
N SER A 27 4.28 -2.22 -1.45
CA SER A 27 2.85 -1.84 -1.41
C SER A 27 2.56 -1.01 -0.17
N GLU A 28 1.67 -0.04 -0.30
CA GLU A 28 1.27 0.89 0.76
C GLU A 28 -0.26 0.90 0.87
N ALA A 29 -0.78 1.04 2.08
CA ALA A 29 -2.19 1.27 2.33
C ALA A 29 -2.39 2.64 2.96
N SER A 30 -3.52 3.29 2.70
CA SER A 30 -4.01 4.46 3.41
C SER A 30 -5.50 4.28 3.73
N ILE A 31 -5.96 4.92 4.80
CA ILE A 31 -7.32 4.77 5.33
C ILE A 31 -8.00 6.14 5.31
N GLN A 32 -9.24 6.17 4.83
CA GLN A 32 -10.13 7.33 4.87
C GLN A 32 -11.45 6.90 5.51
N GLY A 33 -11.93 7.68 6.48
CA GLY A 33 -13.16 7.40 7.20
C GLY A 33 -13.41 8.44 8.29
N PRO A 34 -14.56 8.37 9.00
CA PRO A 34 -14.85 9.28 10.10
C PRO A 34 -13.87 9.08 11.26
N THR A 35 -13.54 10.14 12.00
CA THR A 35 -12.72 10.07 13.22
C THR A 35 -13.55 9.92 14.49
N GLU A 36 -14.87 10.01 14.37
CA GLU A 36 -15.82 9.89 15.47
C GLU A 36 -17.09 9.19 14.99
N ALA A 37 -17.74 8.40 15.86
CA ALA A 37 -19.01 7.71 15.56
C ALA A 37 -19.86 7.55 16.83
N THR A 38 -21.18 7.47 16.69
CA THR A 38 -22.05 7.11 17.82
C THR A 38 -21.88 5.64 18.17
N LYS A 39 -21.95 5.31 19.47
CA LYS A 39 -21.88 3.91 19.91
C LYS A 39 -22.95 3.05 19.22
N GLY A 40 -22.50 2.00 18.53
CA GLY A 40 -23.33 1.06 17.79
C GLY A 40 -23.56 1.44 16.33
N GLU A 41 -23.08 2.61 15.88
CA GLU A 41 -23.10 3.03 14.48
C GLU A 41 -22.20 2.13 13.63
N GLU A 42 -22.64 1.86 12.40
CA GLU A 42 -21.82 1.20 11.38
C GLU A 42 -21.21 2.27 10.49
N VAL A 43 -19.88 2.30 10.41
CA VAL A 43 -19.16 3.29 9.61
C VAL A 43 -18.44 2.63 8.46
N THR A 44 -18.41 3.35 7.33
CA THR A 44 -17.69 2.94 6.12
C THR A 44 -16.29 3.52 6.13
N LEU A 45 -15.27 2.68 5.91
CA LEU A 45 -13.89 3.11 5.67
C LEU A 45 -13.43 2.72 4.27
N ARG A 46 -12.73 3.65 3.63
CA ARG A 46 -12.08 3.45 2.33
C ARG A 46 -10.60 3.18 2.54
N ILE A 47 -10.14 2.04 2.05
CA ILE A 47 -8.74 1.62 2.05
C ILE A 47 -8.19 1.82 0.66
N THR A 48 -7.31 2.80 0.47
CA THR A 48 -6.61 3.00 -0.81
C THR A 48 -5.27 2.31 -0.74
N VAL A 49 -5.01 1.43 -1.70
CA VAL A 49 -3.74 0.72 -1.82
C VAL A 49 -3.00 1.27 -3.02
N SER A 50 -1.71 1.58 -2.84
CA SER A 50 -0.84 2.06 -3.90
C SER A 50 0.42 1.21 -4.00
N HIS A 51 0.81 0.97 -5.24
CA HIS A 51 2.02 0.28 -5.63
C HIS A 51 2.47 0.82 -6.99
N SER A 52 3.73 0.60 -7.36
CA SER A 52 4.31 1.09 -8.61
C SER A 52 4.04 0.16 -9.80
N ALA A 53 3.65 -1.09 -9.53
CA ALA A 53 3.47 -2.12 -10.54
C ALA A 53 2.19 -2.94 -10.30
N ASN A 54 1.64 -3.47 -11.38
CA ASN A 54 0.60 -4.49 -11.33
C ASN A 54 0.70 -5.40 -12.55
N THR A 55 1.77 -6.19 -12.62
CA THR A 55 2.03 -7.19 -13.67
C THR A 55 1.95 -8.60 -13.09
N ALA A 56 1.87 -9.64 -13.93
CA ALA A 56 1.80 -11.03 -13.45
C ALA A 56 3.00 -11.44 -12.56
N GLY A 57 4.16 -10.80 -12.73
CA GLY A 57 5.34 -11.05 -11.92
C GLY A 57 5.52 -10.09 -10.73
N HIS A 58 4.82 -8.95 -10.71
CA HIS A 58 5.06 -7.89 -9.73
C HIS A 58 3.77 -7.11 -9.44
N TYR A 59 3.14 -7.42 -8.30
CA TYR A 59 1.83 -6.91 -7.91
C TYR A 59 1.66 -6.94 -6.38
N THR A 60 0.64 -6.25 -5.88
CA THR A 60 0.20 -6.40 -4.48
C THR A 60 -0.44 -7.78 -4.28
N GLU A 61 0.18 -8.65 -3.50
CA GLU A 61 -0.30 -10.01 -3.24
C GLU A 61 -1.35 -10.10 -2.13
N TRP A 62 -1.36 -9.18 -1.17
CA TRP A 62 -2.40 -9.16 -0.15
C TRP A 62 -2.63 -7.79 0.45
N VAL A 63 -3.85 -7.61 0.97
CA VAL A 63 -4.27 -6.47 1.79
C VAL A 63 -4.99 -7.04 3.01
N LYS A 64 -4.65 -6.54 4.20
CA LYS A 64 -5.23 -6.95 5.48
C LYS A 64 -5.70 -5.71 6.23
N VAL A 65 -6.88 -5.79 6.82
CA VAL A 65 -7.39 -4.75 7.73
C VAL A 65 -7.81 -5.37 9.05
N THR A 66 -7.43 -4.73 10.14
CA THR A 66 -7.84 -5.10 11.49
C THR A 66 -8.55 -3.94 12.18
N ALA A 67 -9.51 -4.26 13.04
CA ALA A 67 -10.12 -3.34 13.99
C ALA A 67 -9.79 -3.85 15.41
N ASN A 68 -9.18 -3.03 16.25
CA ASN A 68 -8.72 -3.42 17.60
C ASN A 68 -7.95 -4.76 17.59
N LYS A 69 -7.00 -4.88 16.64
CA LYS A 69 -6.15 -6.07 16.41
C LYS A 69 -6.87 -7.33 15.90
N LYS A 70 -8.19 -7.31 15.73
CA LYS A 70 -8.96 -8.40 15.11
C LYS A 70 -9.05 -8.19 13.61
N GLU A 71 -8.72 -9.20 12.79
CA GLU A 71 -8.90 -9.12 11.34
C GLU A 71 -10.40 -8.95 11.00
N VAL A 72 -10.70 -7.91 10.23
CA VAL A 72 -12.06 -7.59 9.75
C VAL A 72 -12.18 -7.75 8.24
N ALA A 73 -11.06 -7.70 7.52
CA ALA A 73 -11.04 -7.97 6.09
C ALA A 73 -9.65 -8.43 5.62
N ARG A 74 -9.65 -9.29 4.60
CA ARG A 74 -8.45 -9.74 3.90
C ARG A 74 -8.76 -10.01 2.44
N TRP A 75 -7.88 -9.52 1.57
CA TRP A 75 -7.86 -9.85 0.14
C TRP A 75 -6.50 -10.44 -0.20
N ASN A 76 -6.51 -11.59 -0.85
CA ASN A 76 -5.31 -12.20 -1.39
C ASN A 76 -5.44 -12.22 -2.92
N TYR A 77 -4.33 -11.97 -3.60
CA TYR A 77 -4.25 -11.88 -5.04
C TYR A 77 -3.22 -12.88 -5.56
N THR A 78 -3.44 -13.32 -6.79
CA THR A 78 -2.52 -14.18 -7.52
C THR A 78 -2.12 -13.48 -8.82
N LYS A 79 -1.10 -13.99 -9.51
CA LYS A 79 -0.68 -13.47 -10.83
C LYS A 79 -1.83 -13.43 -11.85
N ASP A 80 -2.78 -14.36 -11.74
CA ASP A 80 -3.92 -14.53 -12.63
C ASP A 80 -5.16 -13.76 -12.14
N GLN A 81 -5.23 -13.47 -10.83
CA GLN A 81 -6.28 -12.70 -10.18
C GLN A 81 -5.66 -11.53 -9.41
N ARG A 82 -5.10 -10.59 -10.17
CA ARG A 82 -4.46 -9.38 -9.64
C ARG A 82 -5.50 -8.35 -9.20
N PRO A 83 -5.10 -7.35 -8.40
CA PRO A 83 -5.90 -6.14 -8.24
C PRO A 83 -6.18 -5.49 -9.61
N GLU A 84 -7.22 -4.66 -9.65
CA GLU A 84 -7.66 -3.95 -10.85
C GLU A 84 -6.59 -2.98 -11.41
N GLY A 85 -5.62 -2.57 -10.60
CA GLY A 85 -4.57 -1.64 -10.98
C GLY A 85 -3.44 -1.58 -9.96
N ALA A 86 -2.40 -0.80 -10.27
CA ALA A 86 -1.32 -0.51 -9.32
C ALA A 86 -1.79 0.40 -8.16
N VAL A 87 -2.88 1.14 -8.38
CA VAL A 87 -3.63 1.84 -7.34
C VAL A 87 -5.06 1.34 -7.37
N PHE A 88 -5.59 0.95 -6.22
CA PHE A 88 -6.93 0.40 -6.11
C PHE A 88 -7.57 0.71 -4.75
N THR A 89 -8.86 0.45 -4.62
CA THR A 89 -9.62 0.74 -3.40
C THR A 89 -10.37 -0.48 -2.90
N LYS A 90 -10.36 -0.69 -1.59
CA LYS A 90 -11.30 -1.56 -0.90
C LYS A 90 -12.13 -0.77 0.10
N VAL A 91 -13.34 -1.25 0.34
CA VAL A 91 -14.28 -0.65 1.31
C VAL A 91 -14.55 -1.69 2.39
N ILE A 92 -14.55 -1.24 3.63
CA ILE A 92 -14.99 -2.04 4.77
C ILE A 92 -16.06 -1.28 5.55
N GLU A 93 -16.91 -2.03 6.22
CA GLU A 93 -17.88 -1.52 7.19
C GLU A 93 -17.52 -2.07 8.56
N VAL A 94 -17.52 -1.20 9.57
CA VAL A 94 -17.17 -1.55 10.94
C VAL A 94 -18.21 -0.97 11.88
N LYS A 95 -18.77 -1.83 12.74
CA LYS A 95 -19.64 -1.40 13.83
C LYS A 95 -18.80 -0.87 14.99
N VAL A 96 -18.96 0.39 15.35
CA VAL A 96 -18.16 1.07 16.37
C VAL A 96 -18.86 0.98 17.72
N THR A 97 -18.41 0.09 18.60
CA THR A 97 -18.99 -0.06 19.97
C THR A 97 -18.14 0.54 21.07
N GLU A 98 -16.88 0.84 20.76
CA GLU A 98 -15.84 1.43 21.59
C GLU A 98 -14.87 2.20 20.68
N ASP A 99 -13.95 2.97 21.28
CA ASP A 99 -12.83 3.55 20.53
C ASP A 99 -12.15 2.45 19.70
N THR A 100 -12.09 2.66 18.38
CA THR A 100 -11.67 1.62 17.44
C THR A 100 -10.44 2.08 16.67
N GLU A 101 -9.34 1.35 16.81
CA GLU A 101 -8.15 1.49 15.95
C GLU A 101 -8.30 0.58 14.73
N ILE A 102 -8.40 1.19 13.55
CA ILE A 102 -8.30 0.51 12.26
C ILE A 102 -6.84 0.52 11.82
N VAL A 103 -6.32 -0.66 11.50
CA VAL A 103 -4.97 -0.84 10.96
C VAL A 103 -5.06 -1.54 9.62
N ALA A 104 -4.52 -0.93 8.56
CA ALA A 104 -4.48 -1.48 7.22
C ALA A 104 -3.03 -1.69 6.76
N GLU A 105 -2.77 -2.84 6.16
CA GLU A 105 -1.48 -3.22 5.60
C GLU A 105 -1.66 -3.80 4.20
N ALA A 106 -0.68 -3.58 3.33
CA ALA A 106 -0.61 -4.18 2.00
C ALA A 106 0.80 -4.70 1.73
N SER A 107 0.92 -5.76 0.94
CA SER A 107 2.21 -6.38 0.58
C SER A 107 2.33 -6.61 -0.91
N CYS A 108 3.50 -6.28 -1.44
CA CYS A 108 3.95 -6.68 -2.78
C CYS A 108 4.55 -8.09 -2.73
N ASN A 109 4.26 -8.90 -3.74
CA ASN A 109 4.76 -10.28 -3.86
C ASN A 109 6.30 -10.39 -3.91
N LEU A 110 7.00 -9.30 -4.26
CA LEU A 110 8.46 -9.27 -4.36
C LEU A 110 9.13 -8.45 -3.25
N HIS A 111 8.47 -7.40 -2.76
CA HIS A 111 9.11 -6.37 -1.94
C HIS A 111 8.45 -6.17 -0.57
N GLY A 112 7.33 -6.84 -0.29
CA GLY A 112 6.59 -6.68 0.95
C GLY A 112 5.84 -5.35 1.04
N GLY A 113 5.54 -4.94 2.29
CA GLY A 113 4.77 -3.72 2.60
C GLY A 113 5.62 -2.56 3.10
N LYS A 114 5.14 -1.33 2.90
CA LYS A 114 5.72 -0.11 3.52
C LYS A 114 5.46 0.00 5.02
N GLY A 115 4.50 -0.77 5.54
CA GLY A 115 4.10 -0.76 6.94
C GLY A 115 2.62 -0.43 7.11
N PRO A 116 2.12 -0.43 8.37
CA PRO A 116 0.71 -0.21 8.67
C PRO A 116 0.31 1.26 8.58
N ALA A 117 -0.83 1.52 7.95
CA ALA A 117 -1.60 2.75 8.14
C ALA A 117 -2.56 2.56 9.33
N ARG A 118 -2.71 3.62 10.14
CA ARG A 118 -3.56 3.62 11.34
C ARG A 118 -4.59 4.73 11.25
N HIS A 119 -5.81 4.42 11.68
CA HIS A 119 -6.92 5.38 11.76
C HIS A 119 -7.72 5.09 13.02
N VAL A 120 -8.02 6.11 13.81
CA VAL A 120 -8.75 5.97 15.08
C VAL A 120 -10.13 6.59 14.93
N ILE A 121 -11.15 5.83 15.33
CA ILE A 121 -12.53 6.30 15.46
C ILE A 121 -12.85 6.40 16.95
N LYS A 122 -13.21 7.59 17.41
CA LYS A 122 -13.66 7.84 18.78
C LYS A 122 -15.16 7.65 18.93
N VAL A 123 -15.59 7.05 20.03
CA VAL A 123 -17.03 7.00 20.34
C VAL A 123 -17.48 8.33 20.94
N LYS A 124 -18.59 8.85 20.43
CA LYS A 124 -19.31 10.01 21.00
C LYS A 124 -20.22 9.60 22.15
#